data_AF-A0A521ZBD5-F1
#
_entry.id   AF-A0A521ZBD5-F1
#
_cell.length_a   1.000
_cell.length_b   1.000
_cell.length_c   1.000
_cell.angle_alpha   90.00
_cell.angle_beta   90.00
_cell.angle_gamma   90.00
#
_symmetry.space_group_name_H-M   'P 1'
#
loop_
_entity.id
_entity.type
_entity.pdbx_description
1 polymer ?
#
loop_
_entity_poly.entity_id
_entity_poly.type
_entity_poly.pdbx_seq_one_letter_code
_entity_poly.pdbx_strand_id
1 'polypeptide(L)'
;MTFRMRTTLITLGVLFATAIASGVAGWHVGVDSAAGFFADGYMLRNTTDVRTQVAVLQSLRNGQTEKATELLEAYLDGNIIGLSTRNSFSNRTNAAVAEAIQKTKDYRSNYPRHTSIQEIDMGVDRVLQNTPIKESQP
;
A
#
# COMPACT_ATOMS: atom_id res chain seq x y z
N MET A 1 23.90 10.02 55.74
CA MET A 1 23.99 9.70 54.29
C MET A 1 25.40 10.05 53.83
N THR A 2 26.22 9.07 53.46
CA THR A 2 27.63 9.31 53.10
C THR A 2 27.73 9.99 51.73
N PHE A 3 28.79 10.77 51.51
CA PHE A 3 29.05 11.50 50.25
C PHE A 3 28.91 10.58 49.02
N ARG A 4 29.38 9.33 49.12
CA ARG A 4 29.26 8.28 48.09
C ARG A 4 27.82 7.92 47.70
N MET A 5 26.89 7.93 48.65
CA MET A 5 25.49 7.58 48.39
C MET A 5 24.76 8.70 47.63
N ARG A 6 25.14 9.96 47.86
CA ARG A 6 24.57 11.12 47.14
C ARG A 6 25.05 11.15 45.69
N THR A 7 26.32 10.89 45.44
CA THR A 7 26.86 10.86 44.07
C THR A 7 26.23 9.75 43.24
N THR A 8 26.05 8.54 43.79
CA THR A 8 25.43 7.42 43.06
C THR A 8 23.98 7.73 42.65
N LEU A 9 23.20 8.36 43.53
CA LEU A 9 21.81 8.73 43.22
C LEU A 9 21.73 9.80 42.13
N ILE A 10 22.65 10.77 42.13
CA ILE A 10 22.71 11.79 41.08
C ILE A 10 23.04 11.15 39.73
N THR A 11 24.04 10.25 39.67
CA THR A 11 24.42 9.58 38.43
C THR A 11 23.28 8.72 37.88
N LEU A 12 22.60 7.96 38.74
CA LEU A 12 21.40 7.18 38.37
C LEU A 12 20.26 8.07 37.87
N GLY A 13 20.02 9.20 38.54
CA GLY A 13 19.01 10.18 38.12
C GLY A 13 19.30 10.78 36.75
N VAL A 14 20.56 11.12 36.48
CA VAL A 14 20.99 11.64 35.16
C VAL A 14 20.82 10.57 34.09
N LEU A 15 21.27 9.33 34.33
CA LEU A 15 21.11 8.23 33.38
C LEU A 15 19.64 7.99 33.04
N PHE A 16 18.77 7.97 34.05
CA PHE A 16 17.33 7.78 33.86
C PHE A 16 16.69 8.93 33.06
N ALA A 17 17.03 10.18 33.38
CA ALA A 17 16.55 11.35 32.64
C ALA A 17 17.01 11.33 31.18
N THR A 18 18.27 10.96 30.92
CA THR A 18 18.79 10.84 29.55
C THR A 18 18.12 9.72 28.75
N ALA A 19 17.81 8.58 29.36
CA ALA A 19 17.10 7.48 28.72
C ALA A 19 15.66 7.85 28.35
N ILE A 20 14.97 8.59 29.22
CA ILE A 20 13.62 9.08 28.93
C ILE A 20 13.66 10.12 27.80
N ALA A 21 14.58 11.09 27.88
CA ALA A 21 14.69 12.14 26.86
C ALA A 21 15.01 11.57 25.47
N SER A 22 15.91 10.59 25.38
CA SER A 22 16.23 9.92 24.12
C SER A 22 15.07 9.05 23.60
N GLY A 23 14.33 8.38 24.48
CA GLY A 23 13.13 7.62 24.11
C GLY A 23 12.03 8.50 23.53
N VAL A 24 11.75 9.66 24.16
CA VAL A 24 10.74 10.62 23.69
C VAL A 24 11.17 11.26 22.36
N ALA A 25 12.42 11.69 22.24
CA ALA A 25 12.94 12.25 20.99
C ALA A 25 12.90 11.23 19.84
N GLY A 26 13.29 9.97 20.12
CA GLY A 26 13.21 8.88 19.15
C GLY A 26 11.78 8.56 18.71
N TRP A 27 10.81 8.61 19.65
CA TRP A 27 9.40 8.43 19.33
C TRP A 27 8.88 9.51 18.39
N HIS A 28 9.13 10.79 18.69
CA HIS A 28 8.68 11.89 17.83
C HIS A 28 9.27 11.81 16.43
N VAL A 29 10.59 11.63 16.31
CA VAL A 29 11.26 11.50 15.00
C VAL A 29 10.74 10.28 14.24
N GLY A 30 10.50 9.17 14.93
CA GLY A 30 9.96 7.95 14.33
C GLY A 30 8.53 8.12 13.81
N VAL A 31 7.64 8.75 14.59
CA VAL A 31 6.26 9.01 14.19
C VAL A 31 6.21 10.00 13.02
N ASP A 32 6.97 11.08 13.06
CA ASP A 32 7.00 12.10 12.00
C ASP A 32 7.55 11.52 10.69
N SER A 33 8.62 10.72 10.78
CA SER A 33 9.19 10.04 9.61
C SER A 33 8.22 9.03 9.00
N ALA A 34 7.52 8.26 9.84
CA ALA A 34 6.51 7.31 9.38
C ALA A 34 5.32 8.04 8.73
N ALA A 35 4.83 9.11 9.36
CA ALA A 35 3.74 9.93 8.83
C ALA A 35 4.12 10.56 7.47
N GLY A 36 5.34 11.10 7.36
CA GLY A 36 5.88 11.63 6.10
C GLY A 36 5.94 10.56 5.01
N PHE A 37 6.49 9.38 5.31
CA PHE A 37 6.56 8.27 4.37
C PHE A 37 5.18 7.83 3.85
N PHE A 38 4.19 7.72 4.75
CA PHE A 38 2.83 7.36 4.34
C PHE A 38 2.13 8.46 3.55
N ALA A 39 2.34 9.74 3.92
CA ALA A 39 1.79 10.88 3.19
C ALA A 39 2.38 10.98 1.77
N ASP A 40 3.70 10.84 1.65
CA ASP A 40 4.39 10.87 0.35
C ASP A 40 3.97 9.69 -0.53
N GLY A 41 3.88 8.48 0.04
CA GLY A 41 3.37 7.31 -0.68
C GLY A 41 1.93 7.48 -1.15
N TYR A 42 1.07 8.06 -0.31
CA TYR A 42 -0.32 8.37 -0.67
C TYR A 42 -0.41 9.43 -1.77
N MET A 43 0.37 10.51 -1.67
CA MET A 43 0.41 11.58 -2.67
C MET A 43 0.98 11.11 -4.01
N LEU A 44 2.01 10.27 -3.99
CA LEU A 44 2.59 9.67 -5.19
C LEU A 44 1.58 8.76 -5.91
N ARG A 45 0.84 7.93 -5.16
CA ARG A 45 -0.24 7.11 -5.71
C ARG A 45 -1.32 7.99 -6.36
N ASN A 46 -1.87 8.95 -5.62
CA ASN A 46 -2.90 9.85 -6.15
C ASN A 46 -2.43 10.61 -7.40
N THR A 47 -1.17 11.06 -7.43
CA THR A 47 -0.58 11.74 -8.59
C THR A 47 -0.54 10.82 -9.81
N THR A 48 -0.18 9.55 -9.60
CA THR A 48 -0.13 8.53 -10.66
C THR A 48 -1.53 8.22 -11.18
N ASP A 49 -2.51 8.10 -10.29
CA ASP A 49 -3.91 7.86 -10.62
C ASP A 49 -4.47 9.01 -11.48
N VAL A 50 -4.25 10.26 -11.07
CA VAL A 50 -4.70 11.45 -11.82
C VAL A 50 -4.05 11.50 -13.21
N ARG A 51 -2.73 11.30 -13.30
CA ARG A 51 -2.02 11.29 -14.60
C ARG A 51 -2.56 10.21 -15.53
N THR A 52 -2.80 9.02 -15.02
CA THR A 52 -3.34 7.89 -15.79
C THR A 52 -4.75 8.20 -16.30
N GLN A 53 -5.62 8.73 -15.44
CA GLN A 53 -6.98 9.13 -15.84
C GLN A 53 -6.96 10.20 -16.93
N VAL A 54 -6.11 11.20 -16.82
CA VAL A 54 -5.95 12.24 -17.85
C VAL A 54 -5.50 11.63 -19.18
N ALA A 55 -4.52 10.71 -19.16
CA ALA A 55 -4.03 10.05 -20.38
C ALA A 55 -5.11 9.17 -21.04
N VAL A 56 -5.90 8.45 -20.25
CA VAL A 56 -7.05 7.66 -20.73
C VAL A 56 -8.09 8.57 -21.36
N LEU A 57 -8.49 9.65 -20.68
CA LEU A 57 -9.48 10.60 -21.19
C LEU A 57 -9.02 11.29 -22.49
N GLN A 58 -7.74 11.64 -22.60
CA GLN A 58 -7.16 12.18 -23.83
C GLN A 58 -7.22 11.17 -24.97
N SER A 59 -6.84 9.92 -24.70
CA SER A 59 -6.89 8.84 -25.70
C SER A 59 -8.32 8.61 -26.19
N LEU A 60 -9.30 8.57 -25.29
CA LEU A 60 -10.73 8.45 -25.63
C LEU A 60 -11.22 9.64 -26.49
N ARG A 61 -10.87 10.88 -26.12
CA ARG A 61 -11.26 12.08 -26.89
C ARG A 61 -10.66 12.11 -28.29
N ASN A 62 -9.50 11.50 -28.47
CA ASN A 62 -8.83 11.39 -29.77
C ASN A 62 -9.30 10.16 -30.59
N GLY A 63 -10.31 9.42 -30.12
CA GLY A 63 -10.79 8.19 -30.77
C GLY A 63 -9.83 7.00 -30.63
N GLN A 64 -8.80 7.10 -29.80
CA GLN A 64 -7.81 6.04 -29.54
C GLN A 64 -8.32 5.09 -28.45
N THR A 65 -9.46 4.44 -28.69
CA THR A 65 -10.13 3.57 -27.71
C THR A 65 -9.29 2.37 -27.30
N GLU A 66 -8.60 1.72 -28.24
CA GLU A 66 -7.72 0.57 -27.95
C GLU A 66 -6.60 0.96 -26.98
N LYS A 67 -5.92 2.08 -27.25
CA LYS A 67 -4.88 2.61 -26.37
C LYS A 67 -5.42 2.98 -24.98
N ALA A 68 -6.62 3.55 -24.93
CA ALA A 68 -7.28 3.86 -23.65
C ALA A 68 -7.57 2.60 -22.84
N THR A 69 -8.06 1.54 -23.49
CA THR A 69 -8.27 0.23 -22.87
C THR A 69 -6.96 -0.36 -22.38
N GLU A 70 -5.91 -0.36 -23.19
CA GLU A 70 -4.60 -0.89 -22.81
C GLU A 70 -4.03 -0.20 -21.56
N LEU A 71 -4.15 1.14 -21.49
CA LEU A 71 -3.74 1.93 -20.33
C LEU A 71 -4.55 1.59 -19.08
N LEU A 72 -5.87 1.43 -19.22
CA LEU A 72 -6.74 1.07 -18.09
C LEU A 72 -6.44 -0.33 -17.56
N GLU A 73 -6.19 -1.27 -18.45
CA GLU A 73 -5.82 -2.63 -18.08
C GLU A 73 -4.42 -2.71 -17.44
N ALA A 74 -3.44 -1.96 -17.93
CA ALA A 74 -2.12 -1.86 -17.30
C ALA A 74 -2.21 -1.25 -15.89
N TYR A 75 -3.06 -0.22 -15.74
CA TYR A 75 -3.33 0.38 -14.44
C TYR A 75 -4.08 -0.58 -13.50
N LEU A 76 -4.99 -1.39 -14.03
CA LEU A 76 -5.66 -2.45 -13.29
C LEU A 76 -4.64 -3.50 -12.79
N ASP A 77 -3.72 -3.96 -13.65
CA ASP A 77 -2.67 -4.93 -13.30
C ASP A 77 -1.80 -4.43 -12.15
N GLY A 78 -1.35 -3.17 -12.21
CA GLY A 78 -0.60 -2.54 -11.12
C GLY A 78 -1.39 -2.47 -9.81
N ASN A 79 -2.68 -2.14 -9.88
CA ASN A 79 -3.55 -2.11 -8.70
C ASN A 79 -3.74 -3.51 -8.09
N ILE A 80 -3.96 -4.54 -8.91
CA ILE A 80 -4.12 -5.93 -8.47
C ILE A 80 -2.87 -6.38 -7.72
N ILE A 81 -1.69 -6.19 -8.31
CA ILE A 81 -0.41 -6.55 -7.68
C ILE A 81 -0.27 -5.84 -6.33
N GLY A 82 -0.64 -4.55 -6.26
CA GLY A 82 -0.62 -3.78 -5.03
C GLY A 82 -1.50 -4.35 -3.90
N LEU A 83 -2.62 -5.00 -4.22
CA LEU A 83 -3.51 -5.61 -3.22
C LEU A 83 -2.86 -6.77 -2.45
N SER A 84 -1.88 -7.47 -3.05
CA SER A 84 -1.19 -8.60 -2.40
C SER A 84 -0.19 -8.21 -1.31
N THR A 85 0.18 -6.93 -1.20
CA THR A 85 1.28 -6.48 -0.34
C THR A 85 0.89 -6.25 1.12
N ARG A 86 -0.38 -6.42 1.51
CA ARG A 86 -0.85 -6.15 2.88
C ARG A 86 -1.39 -7.39 3.57
N ASN A 87 -0.64 -7.84 4.57
CA ASN A 87 -0.96 -9.04 5.36
C ASN A 87 -2.00 -8.81 6.48
N SER A 88 -2.51 -7.59 6.66
CA SER A 88 -3.44 -7.28 7.77
C SER A 88 -4.34 -6.10 7.44
N PHE A 89 -5.45 -6.38 6.78
CA PHE A 89 -6.53 -5.42 6.58
C PHE A 89 -7.63 -5.62 7.62
N SER A 90 -8.42 -4.57 7.88
CA SER A 90 -9.67 -4.70 8.64
C SER A 90 -10.63 -5.67 7.92
N ASN A 91 -11.56 -6.30 8.65
CA ASN A 91 -12.57 -7.18 8.04
C ASN A 91 -13.35 -6.50 6.91
N ARG A 92 -13.69 -5.21 7.07
CA ARG A 92 -14.37 -4.41 6.04
C ARG A 92 -13.50 -4.24 4.79
N THR A 93 -12.22 -3.95 4.98
CA THR A 93 -11.27 -3.79 3.88
C THR A 93 -11.03 -5.12 3.16
N ASN A 94 -10.95 -6.24 3.89
CA ASN A 94 -10.84 -7.57 3.29
C ASN A 94 -12.03 -7.91 2.39
N ALA A 95 -13.26 -7.56 2.79
CA ALA A 95 -14.44 -7.79 1.96
C ALA A 95 -14.39 -6.98 0.65
N ALA A 96 -14.05 -5.69 0.73
CA ALA A 96 -13.91 -4.84 -0.45
C ALA A 96 -12.78 -5.31 -1.40
N VAL A 97 -11.66 -5.76 -0.84
CA VAL A 97 -10.54 -6.34 -1.61
C VAL A 97 -10.96 -7.63 -2.29
N ALA A 98 -11.63 -8.54 -1.57
CA ALA A 98 -12.14 -9.79 -2.15
C ALA A 98 -13.14 -9.54 -3.27
N GLU A 99 -14.06 -8.59 -3.09
CA GLU A 99 -15.01 -8.17 -4.13
C GLU A 99 -14.29 -7.61 -5.37
N ALA A 100 -13.31 -6.72 -5.17
CA ALA A 100 -12.53 -6.14 -6.27
C ALA A 100 -11.75 -7.22 -7.04
N ILE A 101 -11.15 -8.18 -6.33
CA ILE A 101 -10.44 -9.31 -6.95
C ILE A 101 -11.42 -10.22 -7.70
N GLN A 102 -12.60 -10.48 -7.16
CA GLN A 102 -13.61 -11.28 -7.86
C GLN A 102 -14.08 -10.60 -9.15
N LYS A 103 -14.43 -9.30 -9.10
CA LYS A 103 -14.80 -8.51 -10.28
C LYS A 103 -13.69 -8.51 -11.34
N THR A 104 -12.44 -8.48 -10.88
CA THR A 104 -11.28 -8.57 -11.77
C THR A 104 -11.18 -9.94 -12.45
N LYS A 105 -11.41 -11.04 -11.71
CA LYS A 105 -11.46 -12.40 -12.30
C LYS A 105 -12.56 -12.50 -13.35
N ASP A 106 -13.75 -12.00 -13.03
CA ASP A 106 -14.90 -12.02 -13.95
C ASP A 106 -14.64 -11.17 -15.20
N TYR A 107 -13.94 -10.05 -15.06
CA TYR A 107 -13.49 -9.26 -16.21
C TYR A 107 -12.48 -10.03 -17.07
N ARG A 108 -11.44 -10.61 -16.44
CA ARG A 108 -10.36 -11.35 -17.14
C ARG A 108 -10.82 -12.64 -17.80
N SER A 109 -11.89 -13.26 -17.33
CA SER A 109 -12.48 -14.43 -18.00
C SER A 109 -13.14 -14.08 -19.33
N ASN A 110 -13.69 -12.86 -19.45
CA ASN A 110 -14.28 -12.34 -20.68
C ASN A 110 -13.25 -11.68 -21.59
N TYR A 111 -12.21 -11.09 -20.99
CA TYR A 111 -11.15 -10.35 -21.70
C TYR A 111 -9.76 -10.84 -21.23
N PRO A 112 -9.30 -12.01 -21.71
CA PRO A 112 -7.96 -12.50 -21.41
C PRO A 112 -6.89 -11.54 -21.91
N ARG A 113 -5.89 -11.26 -21.07
CA ARG A 113 -4.76 -10.38 -21.40
C ARG A 113 -3.48 -11.04 -20.96
N HIS A 114 -2.46 -10.91 -21.81
CA HIS A 114 -1.08 -11.22 -21.51
C HIS A 114 -0.24 -10.01 -21.89
N THR A 115 0.75 -9.71 -21.06
CA THR A 115 1.66 -8.60 -21.32
C THR A 115 2.95 -9.14 -21.92
N SER A 116 3.81 -8.25 -22.43
CA SER A 116 5.18 -8.64 -22.82
C SER A 116 6.10 -8.83 -21.62
N ILE A 117 5.63 -8.53 -20.41
CA ILE A 117 6.41 -8.51 -19.17
C ILE A 117 5.90 -9.65 -18.28
N GLN A 118 6.58 -10.79 -18.32
CA GLN A 118 6.18 -12.01 -17.62
C GLN A 118 5.97 -11.79 -16.11
N GLU A 119 6.77 -10.92 -15.49
CA GLU A 119 6.67 -10.60 -14.07
C GLU A 119 5.34 -9.97 -13.68
N ILE A 120 4.74 -9.16 -14.58
CA ILE A 120 3.42 -8.56 -14.35
C ILE A 120 2.36 -9.65 -14.38
N ASP A 121 2.38 -10.50 -15.40
CA ASP A 121 1.41 -11.58 -15.57
C ASP A 121 1.46 -12.55 -14.37
N MET A 122 2.65 -12.96 -13.95
CA MET A 122 2.81 -13.79 -12.75
C MET A 122 2.35 -13.09 -11.46
N GLY A 123 2.58 -11.77 -11.37
CA GLY A 123 2.14 -10.97 -10.23
C GLY A 123 0.63 -10.93 -10.11
N VAL A 124 -0.06 -10.67 -11.22
CA VAL A 124 -1.52 -10.67 -11.33
C VAL A 124 -2.06 -12.06 -10.99
N ASP A 125 -1.55 -13.11 -11.65
CA ASP A 125 -1.99 -14.49 -11.44
C ASP A 125 -1.86 -14.92 -9.98
N ARG A 126 -0.75 -14.56 -9.33
CA ARG A 126 -0.56 -14.83 -7.91
C ARG A 126 -1.66 -14.21 -7.05
N VAL A 127 -2.07 -12.97 -7.32
CA VAL A 127 -3.14 -12.30 -6.54
C VAL A 127 -4.49 -12.96 -6.81
N LEU A 128 -4.79 -13.24 -8.08
CA LEU A 128 -6.06 -13.83 -8.47
C LEU A 128 -6.20 -15.26 -7.92
N GLN A 129 -5.14 -16.07 -7.93
CA GLN A 129 -5.20 -17.46 -7.44
C GLN A 129 -5.26 -17.57 -5.92
N ASN A 130 -4.56 -16.70 -5.19
CA ASN A 130 -4.41 -16.84 -3.73
C ASN A 130 -5.52 -16.16 -2.90
N THR A 131 -6.50 -15.53 -3.53
CA THR A 131 -7.62 -14.91 -2.82
C THR A 131 -8.76 -15.91 -2.66
N PRO A 132 -9.05 -16.40 -1.44
CA PRO A 132 -10.14 -17.34 -1.22
C PRO A 132 -11.46 -16.66 -1.58
N ILE A 133 -12.20 -17.28 -2.50
CA ILE A 133 -13.57 -16.86 -2.80
C ILE A 133 -14.38 -17.18 -1.54
N LYS A 134 -14.74 -16.17 -0.77
CA LYS A 134 -15.84 -16.35 0.17
C LYS A 134 -17.09 -16.45 -0.68
N GLU A 135 -17.61 -17.67 -0.82
CA GLU A 135 -18.97 -17.88 -1.32
C GLU A 135 -19.88 -16.92 -0.57
N SER A 136 -20.46 -15.97 -1.31
CA SER A 136 -21.51 -15.10 -0.79
C SER A 136 -22.64 -16.02 -0.34
N GLN A 137 -22.75 -16.25 0.98
CA GLN A 137 -23.92 -16.92 1.51
C GLN A 137 -25.15 -16.05 1.17
N PRO A 138 -26.21 -16.67 0.63
CA PRO A 138 -27.40 -15.98 0.15
C PRO A 138 -28.18 -15.29 1.27
#